data_AF-A0A819D4D1-F1
#
_entry.id   AF-A0A819D4D1-F1
#
_cell.length_a   1.000
_cell.length_b   1.000
_cell.length_c   1.000
_cell.angle_alpha   90.00
_cell.angle_beta   90.00
_cell.angle_gamma   90.00
#
_symmetry.space_group_name_H-M   'P 1'
#
loop_
_entity.id
_entity.type
_entity.pdbx_description
1 polymer ?
#
loop_
_entity_poly.entity_id
_entity_poly.type
_entity_poly.pdbx_seq_one_letter_code
_entity_poly.pdbx_strand_id
1 'polypeptide(L)'
;MSYYTILIAIAICIVGLNGKPTTSLTHELTEPERCCVPKQFSAQLSTSTAMALPEGKTYSSYAYYNYSYDSDRAMTGMKGVSFTLPDLHKSNLWIIESVNDGQMYVIDQDSRRCQKSAMPIKPIKCIPDTAIYVHSYTFGYGDKQIIGDTWLITVDDTVNYATVSRDGLCVPLAGHAFFQKLALVNAATITDFVPKIDDPKINQVQDLNKQLQTENEKLKEQLISLTSSSPSSPSSPSSTTLSSSSEHPNRDSTTIISPSRLFFKILV
;
A
#
# COMPACT_ATOMS: atom_id res chain seq x y z
N MET A 1 -12.76 7.31 -57.67
CA MET A 1 -12.62 7.59 -56.23
C MET A 1 -11.40 8.48 -56.07
N SER A 2 -11.62 9.78 -55.93
CA SER A 2 -10.58 10.81 -55.98
C SER A 2 -10.06 11.12 -54.59
N TYR A 3 -8.74 11.02 -54.43
CA TYR A 3 -8.01 11.40 -53.22
C TYR A 3 -7.88 12.92 -53.17
N TYR A 4 -8.45 13.55 -52.13
CA TYR A 4 -8.20 14.95 -51.80
C TYR A 4 -6.97 15.04 -50.89
N THR A 5 -5.84 15.45 -51.47
CA THR A 5 -4.63 15.79 -50.73
C THR A 5 -4.77 17.23 -50.22
N ILE A 6 -5.05 17.41 -48.92
CA ILE A 6 -5.07 18.72 -48.27
C ILE A 6 -3.63 19.04 -47.82
N LEU A 7 -2.96 19.91 -48.57
CA LEU A 7 -1.70 20.55 -48.19
C LEU A 7 -2.00 21.69 -47.20
N ILE A 8 -1.79 21.46 -45.91
CA ILE A 8 -1.79 22.52 -44.89
C ILE A 8 -0.40 23.18 -44.91
N ALA A 9 -0.31 24.37 -45.48
CA ALA A 9 0.85 25.23 -45.37
C ALA A 9 0.94 25.79 -43.95
N ILE A 10 1.86 25.27 -43.14
CA ILE A 10 2.24 25.86 -41.86
C ILE A 10 3.14 27.05 -42.15
N ALA A 11 2.56 28.25 -42.13
CA ALA A 11 3.31 29.49 -42.09
C ALA A 11 3.98 29.62 -40.70
N ILE A 12 5.25 29.26 -40.62
CA ILE A 12 6.08 29.51 -39.44
C ILE A 12 6.39 31.01 -39.41
N CYS A 13 5.61 31.76 -38.64
CA CYS A 13 5.97 33.13 -38.26
C CYS A 13 7.18 33.06 -37.32
N ILE A 14 8.39 33.15 -37.87
CA ILE A 14 9.62 33.45 -37.12
C ILE A 14 9.54 34.93 -36.74
N VAL A 15 8.79 35.25 -35.69
CA VAL A 15 8.87 36.57 -35.04
C VAL A 15 10.17 36.57 -34.24
N GLY A 16 11.12 37.39 -34.69
CA GLY A 16 12.42 37.58 -34.05
C GLY A 16 12.27 38.05 -32.60
N LEU A 17 12.45 37.11 -31.66
CA LEU A 17 12.63 37.41 -30.26
C LEU A 17 14.09 37.86 -30.05
N ASN A 18 14.36 39.15 -30.23
CA ASN A 18 15.52 39.83 -29.63
C ASN A 18 15.29 40.00 -28.11
N GLY A 19 14.85 38.93 -27.43
CA GLY A 19 14.71 38.90 -25.99
C GLY A 19 16.10 38.83 -25.38
N LYS A 20 16.46 39.84 -24.58
CA LYS A 20 17.62 39.76 -23.67
C LYS A 20 17.61 38.38 -23.00
N PRO A 21 18.76 37.68 -22.91
CA PRO A 21 18.82 36.41 -22.18
C PRO A 21 18.25 36.67 -20.80
N THR A 22 17.06 36.12 -20.56
CA THR A 22 16.42 36.14 -19.24
C THR A 22 17.45 35.51 -18.33
N THR A 23 18.03 36.31 -17.44
CA THR A 23 18.99 35.88 -16.43
C THR A 23 18.41 34.61 -15.83
N SER A 24 19.04 33.48 -16.15
CA SER A 24 18.62 32.17 -15.68
C SER A 24 18.55 32.30 -14.17
N LEU A 25 17.33 32.28 -13.64
CA LEU A 25 17.03 32.30 -12.23
C LEU A 25 17.52 30.95 -11.68
N THR A 26 18.84 30.82 -11.55
CA THR A 26 19.49 29.81 -10.74
C THR A 26 19.23 30.23 -9.30
N HIS A 27 17.97 30.10 -8.89
CA HIS A 27 17.65 29.99 -7.48
C HIS A 27 18.46 28.80 -7.00
N GLU A 28 19.56 29.09 -6.32
CA GLU A 28 20.32 28.10 -5.59
C GLU A 28 19.31 27.40 -4.69
N LEU A 29 18.96 26.16 -5.07
CA LEU A 29 17.99 25.32 -4.39
C LEU A 29 18.61 25.01 -3.02
N THR A 30 18.38 25.92 -2.08
CA THR A 30 18.82 25.75 -0.69
C THR A 30 18.00 24.63 -0.12
N GLU A 31 18.68 23.60 0.39
CA GLU A 31 18.05 22.49 1.08
C GLU A 31 17.18 23.01 2.24
N PRO A 32 15.88 22.70 2.28
CA PRO A 32 14.99 23.14 3.34
C PRO A 32 15.32 22.44 4.67
N GLU A 33 14.88 23.03 5.78
CA GLU A 33 15.06 22.41 7.10
C GLU A 33 14.30 21.07 7.18
N ARG A 34 14.97 20.04 7.70
CA ARG A 34 14.34 18.73 7.95
C ARG A 34 13.28 18.88 9.05
N CYS A 35 12.16 18.18 8.92
CA CYS A 35 11.05 18.29 9.85
C CYS A 35 10.49 16.91 10.25
N CYS A 36 9.60 16.90 11.24
CA CYS A 36 8.88 15.72 11.70
C CYS A 36 7.38 15.88 11.49
N VAL A 37 6.72 14.80 11.06
CA VAL A 37 5.25 14.78 10.97
C VAL A 37 4.64 14.93 12.38
N PRO A 38 3.41 15.46 12.51
CA PRO A 38 2.74 15.56 13.80
C PRO A 38 2.60 14.18 14.46
N LYS A 39 2.72 14.14 15.79
CA LYS A 39 2.65 12.88 16.56
C LYS A 39 1.33 12.13 16.36
N GLN A 40 0.25 12.87 16.10
CA GLN A 40 -1.09 12.33 15.93
C GLN A 40 -1.79 13.10 14.83
N PHE A 41 -2.40 12.36 13.89
CA PHE A 41 -3.22 12.97 12.85
C PHE A 41 -4.18 11.96 12.23
N SER A 42 -5.20 12.48 11.57
CA SER A 42 -6.06 11.74 10.64
C SER A 42 -6.05 12.42 9.27
N ALA A 43 -6.22 11.64 8.21
CA ALA A 43 -6.26 12.14 6.85
C ALA A 43 -7.02 11.18 5.93
N GLN A 44 -7.28 11.59 4.70
CA GLN A 44 -7.58 10.67 3.60
C GLN A 44 -6.29 10.26 2.92
N LEU A 45 -6.13 8.96 2.66
CA LEU A 45 -5.00 8.37 1.96
C LEU A 45 -5.51 7.72 0.68
N SER A 46 -4.99 8.16 -0.45
CA SER A 46 -5.19 7.49 -1.74
C SER A 46 -3.89 6.81 -2.13
N THR A 47 -3.94 5.53 -2.49
CA THR A 47 -2.77 4.79 -2.94
C THR A 47 -2.98 4.17 -4.30
N SER A 48 -1.94 4.10 -5.11
CA SER A 48 -1.87 3.24 -6.28
C SER A 48 -0.66 2.33 -6.16
N THR A 49 -0.84 1.05 -6.45
CA THR A 49 0.23 0.07 -6.45
C THR A 49 0.30 -0.58 -7.81
N ALA A 50 1.50 -0.78 -8.33
CA ALA A 50 1.75 -1.58 -9.53
C ALA A 50 2.84 -2.60 -9.21
N MET A 51 2.65 -3.85 -9.65
CA MET A 51 3.63 -4.93 -9.49
C MET A 51 3.75 -5.74 -10.78
N ALA A 52 4.95 -6.26 -11.02
CA ALA A 52 5.20 -7.27 -12.04
C ALA A 52 5.49 -8.62 -11.37
N LEU A 53 4.73 -9.66 -11.72
CA LEU A 53 4.98 -11.01 -11.26
C LEU A 53 6.02 -11.72 -12.15
N PRO A 54 6.70 -12.76 -11.64
CA PRO A 54 7.70 -13.53 -12.39
C PRO A 54 7.19 -14.10 -13.72
N GLU A 55 5.90 -14.39 -13.84
CA GLU A 55 5.29 -14.92 -15.07
C GLU A 55 5.02 -13.84 -16.14
N GLY A 56 5.53 -12.62 -15.94
CA GLY A 56 5.34 -11.48 -16.84
C GLY A 56 3.96 -10.83 -16.74
N LYS A 57 3.13 -11.24 -15.77
CA LYS A 57 1.84 -10.61 -15.50
C LYS A 57 2.03 -9.35 -14.68
N THR A 58 1.38 -8.27 -15.07
CA THR A 58 1.31 -7.06 -14.26
C THR A 58 -0.02 -6.96 -13.55
N TYR A 59 0.03 -6.36 -12.39
CA TYR A 59 -1.12 -6.16 -11.53
C TYR A 59 -1.07 -4.74 -10.99
N SER A 60 -2.23 -4.14 -10.83
CA SER A 60 -2.33 -2.81 -10.23
C SER A 60 -3.51 -2.76 -9.28
N SER A 61 -3.43 -1.91 -8.27
CA SER A 61 -4.54 -1.61 -7.38
C SER A 61 -4.60 -0.14 -7.07
N TYR A 62 -5.80 0.35 -6.82
CA TYR A 62 -6.05 1.69 -6.30
C TYR A 62 -6.86 1.57 -5.03
N ALA A 63 -6.51 2.33 -4.00
CA ALA A 63 -7.24 2.29 -2.75
C ALA A 63 -7.43 3.69 -2.16
N TYR A 64 -8.51 3.83 -1.41
CA TYR A 64 -8.90 5.05 -0.71
C TYR A 64 -9.21 4.69 0.74
N TYR A 65 -8.47 5.28 1.67
CA TYR A 65 -8.54 4.98 3.09
C TYR A 65 -8.73 6.25 3.91
N ASN A 66 -9.53 6.15 4.96
CA ASN A 66 -9.36 7.02 6.13
C ASN A 66 -8.11 6.53 6.85
N TYR A 67 -7.08 7.36 6.89
CA TYR A 67 -5.80 7.09 7.53
C TYR A 67 -5.72 7.78 8.87
N SER A 68 -5.08 7.14 9.82
CA SER A 68 -4.84 7.68 11.15
C SER A 68 -3.50 7.18 11.67
N TYR A 69 -2.75 8.11 12.26
CA TYR A 69 -1.42 7.89 12.79
C TYR A 69 -1.38 8.28 14.27
N ASP A 70 -0.86 7.39 15.11
CA ASP A 70 -0.67 7.61 16.54
C ASP A 70 0.73 7.21 16.99
N SER A 71 1.63 8.19 17.11
CA SER A 71 3.00 7.97 17.55
C SER A 71 3.07 7.52 19.01
N ASP A 72 2.17 7.99 19.87
CA ASP A 72 2.20 7.71 21.32
C ASP A 72 1.84 6.25 21.59
N ARG A 73 0.91 5.71 20.81
CA ARG A 73 0.59 4.27 20.82
C ARG A 73 1.40 3.45 19.83
N ALA A 74 2.26 4.09 19.05
CA ALA A 74 3.04 3.48 17.97
C ALA A 74 2.17 2.63 17.03
N MET A 75 1.08 3.23 16.55
CA MET A 75 0.09 2.56 15.72
C MET A 75 -0.31 3.40 14.51
N THR A 76 -0.67 2.71 13.43
CA THR A 76 -1.38 3.30 12.29
C THR A 76 -2.67 2.52 12.03
N GLY A 77 -3.65 3.19 11.44
CA GLY A 77 -4.90 2.58 11.02
C GLY A 77 -5.35 3.13 9.67
N MET A 78 -5.78 2.25 8.78
CA MET A 78 -6.31 2.57 7.46
C MET A 78 -7.64 1.84 7.28
N LYS A 79 -8.72 2.57 7.03
CA LYS A 79 -10.04 1.96 6.77
C LYS A 79 -10.66 2.52 5.51
N GLY A 80 -11.00 1.64 4.57
CA GLY A 80 -11.56 2.07 3.31
C GLY A 80 -11.69 0.95 2.30
N VAL A 81 -11.47 1.30 1.02
CA VAL A 81 -11.80 0.43 -0.11
C VAL A 81 -10.58 0.31 -1.01
N SER A 82 -10.27 -0.91 -1.44
CA SER A 82 -9.29 -1.19 -2.48
C SER A 82 -9.96 -1.78 -3.72
N PHE A 83 -9.44 -1.45 -4.89
CA PHE A 83 -9.85 -1.94 -6.19
C PHE A 83 -8.64 -2.58 -6.87
N THR A 84 -8.73 -3.85 -7.22
CA THR A 84 -7.68 -4.58 -7.94
C THR A 84 -7.98 -4.60 -9.44
N LEU A 85 -6.97 -4.40 -10.27
CA LEU A 85 -7.05 -4.52 -11.73
C LEU A 85 -6.44 -5.83 -12.22
N PRO A 86 -6.95 -6.39 -13.34
CA PRO A 86 -7.91 -5.79 -14.28
C PRO A 86 -9.40 -6.04 -13.96
N ASP A 87 -9.71 -6.91 -12.99
CA ASP A 87 -11.08 -7.36 -12.72
C ASP A 87 -11.95 -6.35 -11.94
N LEU A 88 -11.36 -5.22 -11.52
CA LEU A 88 -11.98 -4.21 -10.66
C LEU A 88 -12.54 -4.83 -9.38
N HIS A 89 -11.91 -5.90 -8.88
CA HIS A 89 -12.35 -6.53 -7.64
C HIS A 89 -12.26 -5.52 -6.49
N LYS A 90 -13.41 -5.20 -5.92
CA LYS A 90 -13.55 -4.29 -4.79
C LYS A 90 -13.44 -5.09 -3.48
N SER A 91 -12.61 -4.61 -2.56
CA SER A 91 -12.51 -5.14 -1.20
C SER A 91 -12.62 -4.02 -0.17
N ASN A 92 -13.47 -4.19 0.84
CA ASN A 92 -13.55 -3.29 1.98
C ASN A 92 -12.53 -3.73 3.05
N LEU A 93 -11.50 -2.91 3.28
CA LEU A 93 -10.35 -3.30 4.09
C LEU A 93 -10.19 -2.41 5.32
N TRP A 94 -9.76 -3.03 6.40
CA TRP A 94 -9.18 -2.37 7.55
C TRP A 94 -7.78 -2.89 7.78
N ILE A 95 -6.79 -2.02 7.63
CA ILE A 95 -5.38 -2.33 7.87
C ILE A 95 -4.94 -1.62 9.14
N ILE A 96 -4.28 -2.34 10.02
CA ILE A 96 -3.74 -1.82 11.28
C ILE A 96 -2.29 -2.24 11.40
N GLU A 97 -1.42 -1.29 11.71
CA GLU A 97 0.00 -1.56 11.93
C GLU A 97 0.36 -1.24 13.37
N SER A 98 0.86 -2.22 14.11
CA SER A 98 1.49 -2.05 15.41
C SER A 98 2.99 -1.94 15.22
N VAL A 99 3.52 -0.72 15.31
CA VAL A 99 4.93 -0.42 15.07
C VAL A 99 5.81 -1.03 16.16
N ASN A 100 5.33 -1.07 17.40
CA ASN A 100 6.04 -1.68 18.52
C ASN A 100 6.19 -3.19 18.35
N ASP A 101 5.13 -3.87 17.89
CA ASP A 101 5.15 -5.33 17.72
C ASP A 101 5.72 -5.76 16.35
N GLY A 102 5.94 -4.79 15.44
CA GLY A 102 6.32 -5.03 14.06
C GLY A 102 5.27 -5.87 13.31
N GLN A 103 4.00 -5.75 13.69
CA GLN A 103 2.89 -6.55 13.14
C GLN A 103 1.93 -5.68 12.37
N MET A 104 1.40 -6.26 11.30
CA MET A 104 0.32 -5.72 10.52
C MET A 104 -0.86 -6.69 10.51
N TYR A 105 -2.06 -6.13 10.58
CA TYR A 105 -3.33 -6.85 10.52
C TYR A 105 -4.14 -6.32 9.36
N VAL A 106 -4.50 -7.19 8.43
CA VAL A 106 -5.38 -6.86 7.31
C VAL A 106 -6.70 -7.59 7.49
N ILE A 107 -7.77 -6.82 7.69
CA ILE A 107 -9.11 -7.32 7.97
C ILE A 107 -9.98 -7.00 6.75
N ASP A 108 -10.31 -8.05 6.00
CA ASP A 108 -11.31 -8.00 4.95
C ASP A 108 -12.70 -8.01 5.60
N GLN A 109 -13.41 -6.89 5.48
CA GLN A 109 -14.72 -6.69 6.09
C GLN A 109 -15.80 -7.53 5.39
N ASP A 110 -15.63 -7.83 4.11
CA ASP A 110 -16.62 -8.56 3.31
C ASP A 110 -16.58 -10.06 3.64
N SER A 111 -15.37 -10.63 3.71
CA SER A 111 -15.19 -12.04 4.07
C SER A 111 -15.05 -12.29 5.58
N ARG A 112 -14.99 -11.23 6.39
CA ARG A 112 -14.68 -11.25 7.84
C ARG A 112 -13.40 -12.01 8.17
N ARG A 113 -12.42 -11.98 7.26
CA ARG A 113 -11.12 -12.63 7.46
C ARG A 113 -10.12 -11.62 7.97
N CYS A 114 -9.36 -12.02 8.99
CA CYS A 114 -8.22 -11.28 9.51
C CYS A 114 -6.94 -12.04 9.16
N GLN A 115 -6.00 -11.35 8.51
CA GLN A 115 -4.68 -11.85 8.20
C GLN A 115 -3.65 -11.06 9.00
N LYS A 116 -2.70 -11.77 9.59
CA LYS A 116 -1.57 -11.19 10.32
C LYS A 116 -0.29 -11.40 9.52
N SER A 117 0.52 -10.37 9.40
CA SER A 117 1.85 -10.43 8.78
C SER A 117 2.84 -9.52 9.50
N ALA A 118 4.13 -9.69 9.21
CA ALA A 118 5.13 -8.72 9.63
C ALA A 118 4.91 -7.40 8.89
N MET A 119 5.16 -6.29 9.59
CA MET A 119 5.16 -4.97 8.97
C MET A 119 6.40 -4.82 8.08
N PRO A 120 6.27 -4.43 6.80
CA PRO A 120 7.41 -4.41 5.89
C PRO A 120 8.38 -3.28 6.20
N ILE A 121 7.87 -2.08 6.58
CA ILE A 121 8.69 -0.90 6.88
C ILE A 121 8.10 -0.17 8.08
N LYS A 122 8.95 0.33 8.98
CA LYS A 122 8.50 1.20 10.08
C LYS A 122 8.16 2.60 9.56
N PRO A 123 7.04 3.22 10.00
CA PRO A 123 6.70 4.58 9.62
C PRO A 123 7.84 5.56 9.94
N ILE A 124 8.21 6.37 8.94
CA ILE A 124 9.24 7.41 9.08
C ILE A 124 8.59 8.63 9.74
N LYS A 125 9.06 8.98 10.94
CA LYS A 125 8.49 10.08 11.73
C LYS A 125 9.05 11.45 11.35
N CYS A 126 10.32 11.48 10.96
CA CYS A 126 11.06 12.68 10.60
C CYS A 126 11.84 12.42 9.34
N ILE A 127 12.06 13.45 8.53
CA ILE A 127 13.01 13.37 7.43
C ILE A 127 14.39 13.01 8.02
N PRO A 128 14.97 11.84 7.70
CA PRO A 128 16.22 11.42 8.32
C PRO A 128 17.39 12.29 7.81
N ASP A 129 18.46 12.36 8.60
CA ASP A 129 19.68 13.09 8.21
C ASP A 129 20.32 12.53 6.94
N THR A 130 20.11 11.23 6.67
CA THR A 130 20.57 10.55 5.46
C THR A 130 19.68 10.80 4.23
N ALA A 131 18.57 11.53 4.38
CA ALA A 131 17.71 11.89 3.25
C ALA A 131 18.41 12.89 2.34
N ILE A 132 18.22 12.71 1.03
CA ILE A 132 18.73 13.61 0.00
C ILE A 132 17.56 14.48 -0.47
N TYR A 133 17.70 15.80 -0.36
CA TYR A 133 16.72 16.72 -0.92
C TYR A 133 16.73 16.63 -2.46
N VAL A 134 15.54 16.49 -3.06
CA VAL A 134 15.40 16.31 -4.51
C VAL A 134 14.95 17.60 -5.16
N HIS A 135 13.78 18.11 -4.77
CA HIS A 135 13.18 19.33 -5.32
C HIS A 135 12.00 19.80 -4.46
N SER A 136 11.51 21.01 -4.73
CA SER A 136 10.21 21.48 -4.27
C SER A 136 9.16 21.34 -5.37
N TYR A 137 7.90 21.25 -4.98
CA TYR A 137 6.75 21.33 -5.87
C TYR A 137 5.67 22.23 -5.27
N THR A 138 4.93 22.93 -6.11
CA THR A 138 3.80 23.76 -5.68
C THR A 138 2.49 23.05 -6.03
N PHE A 139 1.73 22.66 -5.02
CA PHE A 139 0.39 22.11 -5.15
C PHE A 139 -0.65 23.23 -5.13
N GLY A 140 -1.63 23.19 -6.03
CA GLY A 140 -2.73 24.17 -6.07
C GLY A 140 -2.49 25.30 -7.06
N TYR A 141 -3.27 26.38 -6.93
CA TYR A 141 -3.25 27.51 -7.86
C TYR A 141 -3.55 28.83 -7.14
N GLY A 142 -2.94 29.92 -7.61
CA GLY A 142 -3.16 31.27 -7.07
C GLY A 142 -2.74 31.41 -5.61
N ASP A 143 -3.63 31.92 -4.77
CA ASP A 143 -3.45 32.10 -3.33
C ASP A 143 -3.64 30.81 -2.51
N LYS A 144 -4.15 29.74 -3.13
CA LYS A 144 -4.38 28.43 -2.51
C LYS A 144 -3.30 27.45 -2.94
N GLN A 145 -2.06 27.78 -2.58
CA GLN A 145 -0.89 26.99 -2.91
C GLN A 145 -0.24 26.42 -1.65
N ILE A 146 0.23 25.17 -1.75
CA ILE A 146 1.06 24.51 -0.75
C ILE A 146 2.39 24.19 -1.41
N ILE A 147 3.49 24.63 -0.80
CA ILE A 147 4.83 24.24 -1.24
C ILE A 147 5.19 22.95 -0.51
N GLY A 148 5.46 21.90 -1.27
CA GLY A 148 5.95 20.62 -0.77
C GLY A 148 7.42 20.42 -1.13
N ASP A 149 8.18 19.88 -0.18
CA ASP A 149 9.58 19.51 -0.35
C ASP A 149 9.72 18.00 -0.42
N THR A 150 10.36 17.52 -1.50
CA THR A 150 10.53 16.10 -1.78
C THR A 150 11.93 15.64 -1.38
N TRP A 151 11.96 14.58 -0.59
CA TRP A 151 13.17 13.95 -0.08
C TRP A 151 13.26 12.51 -0.58
N LEU A 152 14.46 12.11 -1.03
CA LEU A 152 14.81 10.74 -1.33
C LEU A 152 15.33 10.06 -0.06
N ILE A 153 14.67 8.99 0.35
CA ILE A 153 14.95 8.25 1.58
C ILE A 153 15.13 6.78 1.22
N THR A 154 16.23 6.16 1.67
CA THR A 154 16.45 4.72 1.48
C THR A 154 16.32 3.99 2.81
N VAL A 155 15.43 3.01 2.89
CA VAL A 155 15.20 2.17 4.08
C VAL A 155 15.09 0.72 3.64
N ASP A 156 15.92 -0.17 4.18
CA ASP A 156 15.86 -1.63 3.94
C ASP A 156 15.73 -2.01 2.44
N ASP A 157 16.65 -1.49 1.61
CA ASP A 157 16.67 -1.64 0.14
C ASP A 157 15.44 -1.06 -0.61
N THR A 158 14.60 -0.30 0.08
CA THR A 158 13.44 0.39 -0.49
C THR A 158 13.78 1.86 -0.69
N VAL A 159 13.59 2.33 -1.92
CA VAL A 159 13.79 3.74 -2.26
C VAL A 159 12.45 4.46 -2.15
N ASN A 160 12.41 5.50 -1.32
CA ASN A 160 11.20 6.27 -1.04
C ASN A 160 11.41 7.73 -1.46
N TYR A 161 10.46 8.30 -2.18
CA TYR A 161 10.32 9.74 -2.33
C TYR A 161 9.22 10.17 -1.37
N ALA A 162 9.53 11.05 -0.42
CA ALA A 162 8.58 11.58 0.53
C ALA A 162 8.44 13.09 0.33
N THR A 163 7.23 13.55 0.05
CA THR A 163 6.91 14.97 -0.12
C THR A 163 6.15 15.46 1.11
N VAL A 164 6.68 16.46 1.80
CA VAL A 164 6.09 17.08 3.00
C VAL A 164 5.89 18.58 2.82
N SER A 165 4.91 19.18 3.50
CA SER A 165 4.67 20.62 3.44
C SER A 165 5.82 21.42 4.08
N ARG A 166 6.16 22.56 3.46
CA ARG A 166 7.18 23.49 3.97
C ARG A 166 6.69 24.38 5.12
N ASP A 167 5.38 24.47 5.34
CA ASP A 167 4.72 25.39 6.26
C ASP A 167 5.00 25.16 7.77
N GLY A 168 6.03 24.38 8.11
CA GLY A 168 6.45 24.08 9.48
C GLY A 168 5.67 22.95 10.15
N LEU A 169 4.55 22.51 9.57
CA LEU A 169 3.77 21.37 10.10
C LEU A 169 4.28 20.02 9.58
N CYS A 170 5.10 20.01 8.53
CA CYS A 170 5.63 18.79 7.92
C CYS A 170 4.50 17.82 7.51
N VAL A 171 3.40 18.35 6.99
CA VAL A 171 2.24 17.55 6.58
C VAL A 171 2.67 16.66 5.42
N PRO A 172 2.52 15.33 5.50
CA PRO A 172 2.82 14.48 4.36
C PRO A 172 1.80 14.75 3.25
N LEU A 173 2.29 15.00 2.04
CA LEU A 173 1.47 15.35 0.88
C LEU A 173 1.41 14.20 -0.12
N ALA A 174 2.57 13.62 -0.45
CA ALA A 174 2.69 12.52 -1.39
C ALA A 174 3.90 11.64 -1.07
N GLY A 175 3.88 10.40 -1.55
CA GLY A 175 4.97 9.46 -1.41
C GLY A 175 5.05 8.50 -2.58
N HIS A 176 6.25 8.03 -2.90
CA HIS A 176 6.48 6.91 -3.80
C HIS A 176 7.45 5.94 -3.16
N ALA A 177 7.14 4.64 -3.15
CA ALA A 177 8.01 3.60 -2.65
C ALA A 177 8.32 2.60 -3.78
N PHE A 178 9.61 2.34 -4.00
CA PHE A 178 10.11 1.41 -5.01
C PHE A 178 10.77 0.22 -4.32
N PHE A 179 10.12 -0.93 -4.40
CA PHE A 179 10.59 -2.19 -3.83
C PHE A 179 11.24 -3.03 -4.93
N GLN A 180 12.54 -2.80 -5.15
CA GLN A 180 13.26 -3.39 -6.29
C GLN A 180 13.18 -4.92 -6.33
N LYS A 181 13.30 -5.58 -5.17
CA LYS A 181 13.24 -7.05 -5.06
C LYS A 181 11.87 -7.63 -5.42
N LEU A 182 10.81 -6.84 -5.30
CA LEU A 182 9.44 -7.26 -5.57
C LEU A 182 8.90 -6.73 -6.90
N ALA A 183 9.72 -5.99 -7.67
CA ALA A 183 9.28 -5.27 -8.87
C ALA A 183 7.98 -4.50 -8.62
N LEU A 184 7.90 -3.84 -7.46
CA LEU A 184 6.71 -3.15 -6.98
C LEU A 184 6.96 -1.66 -6.83
N VAL A 185 5.99 -0.88 -7.26
CA VAL A 185 5.91 0.56 -7.02
C VAL A 185 4.60 0.86 -6.32
N ASN A 186 4.68 1.60 -5.23
CA ASN A 186 3.52 2.20 -4.57
C ASN A 186 3.63 3.72 -4.67
N ALA A 187 2.53 4.39 -4.96
CA ALA A 187 2.38 5.83 -4.84
C ALA A 187 1.24 6.11 -3.87
N ALA A 188 1.41 7.15 -3.06
CA ALA A 188 0.45 7.57 -2.06
C ALA A 188 0.27 9.08 -2.11
N THR A 189 -0.96 9.54 -1.89
CA THR A 189 -1.30 10.95 -1.71
C THR A 189 -2.15 11.09 -0.46
N ILE A 190 -1.88 12.13 0.32
CA ILE A 190 -2.62 12.44 1.55
C ILE A 190 -3.39 13.74 1.37
N THR A 191 -4.68 13.73 1.71
CA THR A 191 -5.58 14.89 1.68
C THR A 191 -6.37 14.99 2.98
N ASP A 192 -7.09 16.09 3.18
CA ASP A 192 -7.96 16.29 4.35
C ASP A 192 -7.26 16.06 5.69
N PHE A 193 -6.01 16.56 5.78
CA PHE A 193 -5.16 16.38 6.95
C PHE A 193 -5.71 17.15 8.16
N VAL A 194 -5.78 16.47 9.30
CA VAL A 194 -6.20 17.02 10.58
C VAL A 194 -5.16 16.61 11.64
N PRO A 195 -4.48 17.56 12.32
CA PRO A 195 -3.40 17.29 13.30
C PRO A 195 -3.92 16.79 14.66
N LYS A 196 -4.87 15.87 14.64
CA LYS A 196 -5.42 15.13 15.78
C LYS A 196 -6.08 13.86 15.24
N ILE A 197 -6.21 12.85 16.08
CA ILE A 197 -6.99 11.65 15.73
C ILE A 197 -8.45 11.95 16.05
N ASP A 198 -9.26 12.14 15.01
CA ASP A 198 -10.71 12.32 15.18
C ASP A 198 -11.49 10.99 15.19
N ASP A 199 -10.85 9.84 14.96
CA ASP A 199 -11.51 8.53 14.98
C ASP A 199 -11.28 7.76 16.31
N PRO A 200 -12.27 7.71 17.23
CA PRO A 200 -12.17 6.91 18.45
C PRO A 200 -12.07 5.40 18.17
N LYS A 201 -12.36 4.93 16.94
CA LYS A 201 -12.37 3.51 16.57
C LYS A 201 -11.00 2.87 16.47
N ILE A 202 -9.90 3.63 16.47
CA ILE A 202 -8.58 3.01 16.65
C ILE A 202 -8.51 2.26 17.99
N ASN A 203 -9.16 2.75 19.04
CA ASN A 203 -9.24 2.01 20.31
C ASN A 203 -10.01 0.69 20.14
N GLN A 204 -11.10 0.71 19.36
CA GLN A 204 -11.91 -0.47 19.09
C GLN A 204 -11.17 -1.55 18.30
N VAL A 205 -10.11 -1.20 17.56
CA VAL A 205 -9.25 -2.17 16.88
C VAL A 205 -8.65 -3.16 17.86
N GLN A 206 -8.05 -2.66 18.94
CA GLN A 206 -7.34 -3.50 19.89
C GLN A 206 -8.31 -4.46 20.55
N ASP A 207 -9.50 -3.96 20.90
CA ASP A 207 -10.59 -4.76 21.42
C ASP A 207 -11.06 -5.81 20.40
N LEU A 208 -11.24 -5.44 19.13
CA LEU A 208 -11.65 -6.36 18.08
C LEU A 208 -10.59 -7.43 17.79
N ASN A 209 -9.31 -7.07 17.79
CA ASN A 209 -8.21 -8.02 17.60
C ASN A 209 -8.15 -9.01 18.76
N LYS A 210 -8.32 -8.53 20.00
CA LYS A 210 -8.41 -9.37 21.19
C LYS A 210 -9.63 -10.31 21.11
N GLN A 211 -10.77 -9.82 20.63
CA GLN A 211 -11.96 -10.63 20.42
C GLN A 211 -11.73 -11.70 19.35
N LEU A 212 -11.20 -11.35 18.18
CA LEU A 212 -10.91 -12.29 17.09
C LEU A 212 -9.88 -13.35 17.49
N GLN A 213 -8.85 -12.99 18.26
CA GLN A 213 -7.90 -13.95 18.82
C GLN A 213 -8.61 -14.93 19.77
N THR A 214 -9.47 -14.41 20.64
CA THR A 214 -10.27 -15.23 21.57
C THR A 214 -11.19 -16.20 20.82
N GLU A 215 -11.85 -15.74 19.75
CA GLU A 215 -12.71 -16.58 18.90
C GLU A 215 -11.90 -17.64 18.15
N ASN A 216 -10.73 -17.30 17.62
CA ASN A 216 -9.86 -18.25 16.94
C ASN A 216 -9.34 -19.36 17.87
N GLU A 217 -8.95 -19.03 19.11
CA GLU A 217 -8.55 -20.05 20.08
C GLU A 217 -9.72 -20.97 20.46
N LYS A 218 -10.93 -20.42 20.65
CA LYS A 218 -12.14 -21.24 20.88
C LYS A 218 -12.42 -22.19 19.72
N LEU A 219 -12.27 -21.75 18.48
CA LEU A 219 -12.46 -22.59 17.29
C LEU A 219 -11.40 -23.71 17.21
N LYS A 220 -10.14 -23.42 17.57
CA LYS A 220 -9.08 -24.44 17.65
C LYS A 220 -9.42 -25.49 18.70
N GLU A 221 -9.87 -25.09 19.89
CA GLU A 221 -10.28 -26.02 20.96
C GLU A 221 -11.44 -26.92 20.51
N GLN A 222 -12.44 -26.36 19.83
CA GLN A 222 -13.56 -27.14 19.27
C GLN A 222 -13.10 -28.15 18.23
N LEU A 223 -12.18 -27.77 17.35
CA LEU A 223 -11.62 -28.67 16.33
C LEU A 223 -10.83 -29.83 16.96
N ILE A 224 -10.04 -29.55 18.00
CA ILE A 224 -9.32 -30.56 18.77
C ILE A 224 -10.31 -31.53 19.45
N SER A 225 -11.38 -31.00 20.04
CA SER A 225 -12.43 -31.85 20.64
C SER A 225 -13.06 -32.79 19.61
N LEU A 226 -13.43 -32.29 18.43
CA LEU A 226 -14.05 -33.09 17.38
C LEU A 226 -13.12 -34.19 16.86
N THR A 227 -11.84 -33.87 16.66
CA THR A 227 -10.84 -34.84 16.18
C THR A 227 -10.49 -35.89 17.23
N SER A 228 -10.48 -35.54 18.52
CA SER A 228 -10.24 -36.50 19.62
C SER A 228 -11.40 -37.46 19.87
N SER A 229 -12.63 -37.07 19.50
CA SER A 229 -13.82 -37.90 19.66
C SER A 229 -14.10 -38.85 18.50
N SER A 230 -13.28 -38.82 17.44
CA SER A 230 -13.44 -39.73 16.31
C SER A 230 -13.16 -41.17 16.78
N PRO A 231 -14.16 -42.07 16.81
CA PRO A 231 -13.98 -43.43 17.31
C PRO A 231 -12.90 -44.12 16.48
N SER A 232 -11.92 -44.73 17.17
CA SER A 232 -10.93 -45.62 16.55
C SER A 232 -11.67 -46.57 15.62
N SER A 233 -11.42 -46.44 14.32
CA SER A 233 -12.10 -47.23 13.30
C SER A 233 -12.02 -48.71 13.67
N PRO A 234 -13.13 -49.46 13.59
CA PRO A 234 -13.10 -50.89 13.83
C PRO A 234 -12.10 -51.51 12.86
N SER A 235 -11.12 -52.22 13.43
CA SER A 235 -10.13 -53.03 12.73
C SER A 235 -10.82 -53.85 11.65
N SER A 236 -10.63 -53.48 10.39
CA SER A 236 -11.22 -54.23 9.28
C SER A 236 -10.36 -55.46 8.97
N PRO A 237 -10.99 -56.61 8.70
CA PRO A 237 -10.34 -57.89 8.49
C PRO A 237 -9.59 -57.95 7.16
N SER A 238 -8.58 -58.80 7.17
CA SER A 238 -7.66 -59.16 6.11
C SER A 238 -8.30 -59.65 4.81
N SER A 239 -7.59 -59.33 3.70
CA SER A 239 -7.58 -59.94 2.37
C SER A 239 -8.74 -59.66 1.40
N THR A 240 -8.43 -59.11 0.21
CA THR A 240 -8.33 -59.88 -1.04
C THR A 240 -7.72 -59.01 -2.14
N THR A 241 -6.71 -59.57 -2.79
CA THR A 241 -5.98 -59.08 -3.96
C THR A 241 -6.87 -59.00 -5.19
N LEU A 242 -6.93 -57.86 -5.87
CA LEU A 242 -7.25 -57.82 -7.30
C LEU A 242 -6.53 -56.64 -7.97
N SER A 243 -5.68 -57.00 -8.94
CA SER A 243 -4.98 -56.09 -9.82
C SER A 243 -5.88 -55.58 -10.93
N SER A 244 -5.89 -54.28 -11.18
CA SER A 244 -5.96 -53.76 -12.54
C SER A 244 -5.43 -52.33 -12.58
N SER A 245 -4.40 -52.17 -13.38
CA SER A 245 -3.74 -50.94 -13.79
C SER A 245 -4.71 -49.94 -14.41
N SER A 246 -4.73 -48.71 -13.91
CA SER A 246 -4.88 -47.52 -14.74
C SER A 246 -4.01 -46.40 -14.17
N GLU A 247 -2.96 -46.08 -14.91
CA GLU A 247 -2.15 -44.88 -14.68
C GLU A 247 -3.02 -43.66 -14.99
N HIS A 248 -3.43 -42.95 -13.94
CA HIS A 248 -3.85 -41.57 -14.06
C HIS A 248 -2.74 -40.67 -13.50
N PRO A 249 -2.23 -39.73 -14.30
CA PRO A 249 -1.16 -38.85 -13.86
C PRO A 249 -1.69 -38.00 -12.70
N ASN A 250 -0.97 -38.09 -11.59
CA ASN A 250 -1.04 -37.17 -10.46
C ASN A 250 -0.97 -35.75 -11.02
N ARG A 251 -2.14 -35.12 -11.13
CA ARG A 251 -2.24 -33.69 -11.32
C ARG A 251 -1.90 -33.11 -9.95
N ASP A 252 -0.63 -32.73 -9.81
CA ASP A 252 -0.16 -31.88 -8.73
C ASP A 252 -1.19 -30.78 -8.52
N SER A 253 -1.83 -30.82 -7.36
CA SER A 253 -2.62 -29.70 -6.87
C SER A 253 -1.63 -28.60 -6.50
N THR A 254 -1.05 -27.95 -7.51
CA THR A 254 -0.53 -26.59 -7.40
C THR A 254 -1.67 -25.80 -6.80
N THR A 255 -1.52 -25.50 -5.51
CA THR A 255 -2.39 -24.60 -4.79
C THR A 255 -2.37 -23.32 -5.60
N ILE A 256 -3.44 -23.07 -6.36
CA ILE A 256 -3.64 -21.80 -7.04
C ILE A 256 -3.81 -20.81 -5.90
N ILE A 257 -2.69 -20.20 -5.48
CA ILE A 257 -2.69 -19.07 -4.57
C ILE A 257 -3.46 -18.01 -5.34
N SER A 258 -4.73 -17.85 -4.96
CA SER A 258 -5.60 -16.83 -5.51
C SER A 258 -4.83 -15.50 -5.56
N PRO A 259 -4.80 -14.80 -6.70
CA PRO A 259 -4.11 -13.51 -6.85
C PRO A 259 -4.45 -12.53 -5.73
N SER A 260 -5.67 -12.62 -5.19
CA SER A 260 -6.13 -11.87 -4.01
C SER A 260 -5.25 -12.09 -2.78
N ARG A 261 -4.80 -13.33 -2.50
CA ARG A 261 -3.91 -13.65 -1.36
C ARG A 261 -2.47 -13.20 -1.56
N LEU A 262 -1.99 -13.14 -2.81
CA LEU A 262 -0.69 -12.55 -3.13
C LEU A 262 -0.76 -11.03 -2.96
N PHE A 263 -1.83 -10.41 -3.44
CA PHE A 263 -2.09 -8.98 -3.27
C PHE A 263 -2.10 -8.53 -1.82
N PHE A 264 -2.65 -9.31 -0.88
CA PHE A 264 -2.63 -8.93 0.53
C PHE A 264 -1.26 -9.00 1.20
N LYS A 265 -0.31 -9.77 0.64
CA LYS A 265 1.10 -9.73 1.06
C LYS A 265 1.87 -8.57 0.42
N ILE A 266 1.31 -7.95 -0.63
CA ILE A 266 2.04 -7.11 -1.57
C ILE A 266 1.42 -5.69 -1.69
N LEU A 267 0.20 -5.44 -1.18
CA LEU A 267 -0.38 -4.10 -1.03
C LEU A 267 0.40 -3.23 -0.01
N VAL A 268 1.55 -3.72 0.45
CA VAL A 268 2.40 -3.17 1.49
C VAL A 268 3.85 -3.50 1.17
#